data_AF-A0AAW2KIH2-F1
#
_entry.id   AF-A0AAW2KIH2-F1
#
_cell.length_a   1.000
_cell.length_b   1.000
_cell.length_c   1.000
_cell.angle_alpha   90.00
_cell.angle_beta   90.00
_cell.angle_gamma   90.00
#
_symmetry.space_group_name_H-M   'P 1'
#
loop_
_entity.id
_entity.type
_entity.pdbx_description
1 polymer ?
#
loop_
_entity_poly.entity_id
_entity_poly.type
_entity_poly.pdbx_seq_one_letter_code
_entity_poly.pdbx_strand_id
1 'polypeptide(L)'
;MNLRQRPIPTRGRGPTRRRSHLRTRCCLSPSTLFPSITYSQTILPSGIQRYAPQPPPCVQPGTSASRLLPHGMTPWTFDWLGLFFGFQADNVRNQREHLVLHLANSQMRLQPPPAAPDRLDPGVLRRFRVKLLKNYNSWCSYLGKRSQVRLPNRHNPDLQRRELLYVCLYLLIWGEAGNLRFTPECLCYIYHHTALELNYILDDHIDENTGQLFVPSTCKQFGFLNDVITPIYTTIKGEVARSRNGTAPHSAWRNYDDINEYFWSRRCFKRVKWPFDLSSNFFLVSGENRVGKTGFVEQRTFWNVFRSFDRLWVLLILYFQAAAIVAWAGREYPWQALQSRDVQVQLLTIFITWAGLRFVQSILDAGTQYSLVTRDTKLLGIRMVLKSMVALTWGIVFGVYYGRIWSQKNSDELWSYEANQRILTFLKAALVFVIQNYLL
;
A
#
# COMPACT_ATOMS: atom_id res chain seq x y z
N MET A 1 -28.86 17.88 6.69
CA MET A 1 -28.80 18.45 5.32
C MET A 1 -28.13 19.81 5.40
N ASN A 2 -26.88 19.93 4.92
CA ASN A 2 -26.15 21.19 4.88
C ASN A 2 -25.55 21.35 3.49
N LEU A 3 -26.28 22.03 2.61
CA LEU A 3 -25.83 22.44 1.28
C LEU A 3 -25.07 23.77 1.43
N ARG A 4 -23.73 23.73 1.37
CA ARG A 4 -22.92 24.94 1.21
C ARG A 4 -22.81 25.28 -0.29
N GLN A 5 -23.33 26.47 -0.61
CA GLN A 5 -23.40 27.09 -1.94
C GLN A 5 -22.00 27.42 -2.49
N ARG A 6 -21.87 27.37 -3.82
CA ARG A 6 -20.70 27.84 -4.57
C ARG A 6 -20.74 29.37 -4.73
N PRO A 7 -19.60 30.09 -4.76
CA PRO A 7 -19.58 31.52 -5.01
C PRO A 7 -19.74 31.89 -6.51
N ILE A 8 -20.40 33.03 -6.74
CA ILE A 8 -20.74 33.66 -8.03
C ILE A 8 -19.59 34.58 -8.50
N PRO A 9 -19.30 34.71 -9.81
CA PRO A 9 -18.21 35.54 -10.32
C PRO A 9 -18.64 37.01 -10.53
N THR A 10 -17.77 37.96 -10.20
CA THR A 10 -17.97 39.39 -10.46
C THR A 10 -17.29 39.82 -11.78
N ARG A 11 -18.08 40.45 -12.66
CA ARG A 11 -17.67 41.14 -13.89
C ARG A 11 -17.85 42.65 -13.67
N GLY A 12 -16.83 43.47 -13.99
CA GLY A 12 -16.69 44.85 -13.50
C GLY A 12 -17.25 46.00 -14.36
N ARG A 13 -16.81 47.23 -14.05
CA ARG A 13 -16.79 48.45 -14.90
C ARG A 13 -15.92 49.56 -14.26
N GLY A 14 -15.12 50.29 -15.06
CA GLY A 14 -14.17 51.38 -14.68
C GLY A 14 -14.80 52.78 -14.56
N PRO A 15 -14.15 53.95 -14.88
CA PRO A 15 -12.80 54.19 -15.45
C PRO A 15 -11.99 55.43 -14.89
N THR A 16 -10.82 55.69 -15.51
CA THR A 16 -9.99 56.95 -15.63
C THR A 16 -8.83 57.29 -14.66
N ARG A 17 -7.57 57.20 -15.15
CA ARG A 17 -6.64 58.34 -15.42
C ARG A 17 -5.35 57.90 -16.15
N ARG A 18 -4.72 58.87 -16.84
CA ARG A 18 -3.76 58.78 -17.96
C ARG A 18 -2.29 58.41 -17.63
N ARG A 19 -1.68 57.68 -18.59
CA ARG A 19 -0.30 57.69 -19.18
C ARG A 19 0.95 57.79 -18.29
N SER A 20 1.84 56.80 -18.43
CA SER A 20 3.19 56.97 -19.04
C SER A 20 3.85 55.61 -19.39
N HIS A 21 4.73 55.67 -20.39
CA HIS A 21 5.45 54.65 -21.15
C HIS A 21 5.88 53.33 -20.46
N LEU A 22 5.65 52.19 -21.14
CA LEU A 22 6.63 51.11 -21.27
C LEU A 22 6.36 50.21 -22.48
N ARG A 23 7.46 49.84 -23.13
CA ARG A 23 7.61 49.21 -24.45
C ARG A 23 6.71 47.99 -24.70
N THR A 24 6.18 47.95 -25.92
CA THR A 24 5.65 46.78 -26.64
C THR A 24 6.63 45.60 -26.53
N ARG A 25 6.25 44.53 -25.81
CA ARG A 25 6.87 43.21 -25.99
C ARG A 25 5.94 42.39 -26.88
N CYS A 26 6.41 42.06 -28.08
CA CYS A 26 5.81 41.05 -28.93
C CYS A 26 5.58 39.76 -28.14
N CYS A 27 4.34 39.26 -28.16
CA CYS A 27 4.07 37.87 -27.86
C CYS A 27 4.68 37.03 -28.99
N LEU A 28 5.83 36.42 -28.73
CA LEU A 28 6.39 35.36 -29.58
C LEU A 28 5.75 34.04 -29.15
N SER A 29 5.20 33.33 -30.13
CA SER A 29 4.72 31.95 -29.99
C SER A 29 5.84 31.02 -29.49
N PRO A 30 5.55 29.99 -28.65
CA PRO A 30 6.57 29.09 -28.10
C PRO A 30 7.37 28.28 -29.14
N SER A 31 6.96 28.32 -30.40
CA SER A 31 7.52 27.51 -31.49
C SER A 31 8.86 28.02 -32.07
N THR A 32 9.38 29.17 -31.63
CA THR A 32 10.58 29.80 -32.23
C THR A 32 11.84 29.81 -31.36
N LEU A 33 11.89 29.08 -30.24
CA LEU A 33 13.02 29.16 -29.29
C LEU A 33 14.01 27.98 -29.32
N PHE A 34 13.84 27.00 -30.23
CA PHE A 34 14.73 25.84 -30.37
C PHE A 34 14.86 25.41 -31.85
N PRO A 35 15.94 25.77 -32.56
CA PRO A 35 16.15 25.33 -33.95
C PRO A 35 16.43 23.81 -34.08
N SER A 36 16.78 23.15 -32.97
CA SER A 36 17.10 21.70 -32.96
C SER A 36 15.91 20.80 -32.62
N ILE A 37 14.73 21.38 -32.38
CA ILE A 37 13.46 20.64 -32.28
C ILE A 37 12.62 21.03 -33.49
N THR A 38 13.01 20.53 -34.65
CA THR A 38 12.21 20.70 -35.86
C THR A 38 10.94 19.85 -35.72
N TYR A 39 9.82 20.49 -35.41
CA TYR A 39 8.55 20.02 -35.95
C TYR A 39 8.61 20.28 -37.46
N SER A 40 9.03 19.29 -38.24
CA SER A 40 8.89 19.36 -39.70
C SER A 40 7.41 19.23 -40.05
N GLN A 41 6.69 20.36 -40.02
CA GLN A 41 5.60 20.60 -40.94
C GLN A 41 6.22 21.13 -42.24
N THR A 42 6.68 20.24 -43.11
CA THR A 42 7.08 20.60 -44.47
C THR A 42 6.36 19.65 -45.42
N ILE A 43 5.30 20.20 -46.04
CA ILE A 43 4.83 19.96 -47.40
C ILE A 43 4.98 18.50 -47.87
N LEU A 44 3.86 17.78 -47.83
CA LEU A 44 3.59 16.58 -48.62
C LEU A 44 3.99 16.85 -50.08
N PRO A 45 4.95 16.12 -50.68
CA PRO A 45 4.91 15.89 -52.11
C PRO A 45 3.67 15.03 -52.35
N SER A 46 2.70 15.58 -53.07
CA SER A 46 1.56 14.86 -53.63
C SER A 46 2.06 13.63 -54.40
N GLY A 47 2.02 12.46 -53.76
CA GLY A 47 2.52 11.23 -54.38
C GLY A 47 2.65 9.97 -53.50
N ILE A 48 2.45 10.02 -52.18
CA ILE A 48 2.49 8.80 -51.34
C ILE A 48 1.28 8.78 -50.40
N GLN A 49 0.10 8.65 -50.97
CA GLN A 49 -1.14 8.40 -50.26
C GLN A 49 -1.55 6.96 -50.51
N ARG A 50 -0.77 6.01 -49.97
CA ARG A 50 -1.09 4.58 -49.81
C ARG A 50 0.09 3.81 -49.21
N TYR A 51 0.36 4.00 -47.92
CA TYR A 51 0.98 2.95 -47.12
C TYR A 51 0.36 3.00 -45.72
N ALA A 52 -0.58 2.09 -45.48
CA ALA A 52 -0.80 1.60 -44.13
C ALA A 52 0.57 1.15 -43.58
N PRO A 53 0.96 1.52 -42.36
CA PRO A 53 2.22 1.03 -41.80
C PRO A 53 2.07 -0.48 -41.59
N GLN A 54 2.64 -1.25 -42.52
CA GLN A 54 3.01 -2.64 -42.26
C GLN A 54 3.97 -2.61 -41.06
N PRO A 55 3.78 -3.45 -40.03
CA PRO A 55 4.76 -3.55 -38.95
C PRO A 55 6.08 -4.01 -39.56
N PRO A 56 7.22 -3.35 -39.29
CA PRO A 56 8.50 -3.90 -39.70
C PRO A 56 8.70 -5.25 -38.98
N PRO A 57 9.30 -6.25 -39.65
CA PRO A 57 9.63 -7.51 -39.00
C PRO A 57 10.51 -7.21 -37.80
N CYS A 58 10.28 -7.93 -36.69
CA CYS A 58 11.14 -7.90 -35.52
C CYS A 58 12.61 -7.89 -35.97
N VAL A 59 13.43 -7.07 -35.30
CA VAL A 59 14.87 -6.87 -35.56
C VAL A 59 15.51 -8.15 -36.14
N GLN A 60 16.06 -8.05 -37.35
CA GLN A 60 16.75 -9.16 -38.02
C GLN A 60 17.77 -9.81 -37.06
N PRO A 61 17.74 -11.15 -36.88
CA PRO A 61 18.66 -11.84 -35.99
C PRO A 61 20.10 -11.55 -36.39
N GLY A 62 20.89 -10.98 -35.47
CA GLY A 62 22.32 -10.67 -35.66
C GLY A 62 22.71 -9.19 -35.56
N THR A 63 21.76 -8.25 -35.47
CA THR A 63 22.08 -6.83 -35.29
C THR A 63 22.16 -6.49 -33.79
N SER A 64 23.33 -6.09 -33.30
CA SER A 64 23.51 -5.72 -31.87
C SER A 64 22.67 -4.49 -31.52
N ALA A 65 21.88 -4.59 -30.45
CA ALA A 65 20.95 -3.55 -30.03
C ALA A 65 21.72 -2.29 -29.60
N SER A 66 22.93 -2.46 -29.08
CA SER A 66 23.84 -1.37 -28.73
C SER A 66 24.34 -0.54 -29.94
N ARG A 67 24.24 -1.05 -31.17
CA ARG A 67 24.52 -0.29 -32.41
C ARG A 67 23.33 0.49 -32.95
N LEU A 68 22.10 0.08 -32.61
CA LEU A 68 20.86 0.78 -32.95
C LEU A 68 20.46 1.84 -31.91
N LEU A 69 21.25 1.96 -30.85
CA LEU A 69 21.05 2.89 -29.75
C LEU A 69 21.31 4.34 -30.24
N PRO A 70 20.27 5.20 -30.34
CA PRO A 70 20.43 6.54 -30.93
C PRO A 70 21.24 7.50 -30.03
N HIS A 71 22.16 8.29 -30.60
CA HIS A 71 23.04 9.20 -29.86
C HIS A 71 22.29 10.45 -29.33
N GLY A 72 22.30 10.69 -28.02
CA GLY A 72 21.71 11.90 -27.39
C GLY A 72 20.21 11.79 -27.07
N MET A 73 19.61 12.87 -26.56
CA MET A 73 18.15 13.01 -26.42
C MET A 73 17.56 13.14 -27.83
N THR A 74 17.31 12.00 -28.45
CA THR A 74 16.76 11.96 -29.79
C THR A 74 15.30 11.52 -29.73
N PRO A 75 14.46 11.99 -30.69
CA PRO A 75 13.06 11.59 -30.83
C PRO A 75 12.85 10.05 -30.79
N TRP A 76 13.88 9.30 -31.18
CA TRP A 76 13.95 7.86 -31.29
C TRP A 76 13.97 7.09 -29.96
N THR A 77 14.24 7.72 -28.81
CA THR A 77 14.35 6.97 -27.52
C THR A 77 13.03 6.30 -27.13
N PHE A 78 11.93 7.03 -27.28
CA PHE A 78 10.58 6.53 -27.02
C PHE A 78 10.16 5.50 -28.05
N ASP A 79 10.47 5.74 -29.33
CA ASP A 79 10.12 4.82 -30.42
C ASP A 79 10.90 3.50 -30.29
N TRP A 80 12.18 3.56 -29.89
CA TRP A 80 13.01 2.38 -29.62
C TRP A 80 12.46 1.54 -28.47
N LEU A 81 12.15 2.16 -27.32
CA LEU A 81 11.49 1.47 -26.21
C LEU A 81 10.12 0.91 -26.60
N GLY A 82 9.37 1.69 -27.39
CA GLY A 82 8.07 1.30 -27.94
C GLY A 82 8.12 0.01 -28.74
N LEU A 83 9.13 -0.11 -29.61
CA LEU A 83 9.36 -1.28 -30.44
C LEU A 83 9.79 -2.50 -29.62
N PHE A 84 10.83 -2.36 -28.78
CA PHE A 84 11.39 -3.51 -28.04
C PHE A 84 10.43 -4.10 -27.01
N PHE A 85 9.58 -3.29 -26.39
CA PHE A 85 8.65 -3.74 -25.35
C PHE A 85 7.20 -3.85 -25.83
N GLY A 86 6.89 -3.47 -27.07
CA GLY A 86 5.54 -3.57 -27.63
C GLY A 86 4.51 -2.60 -27.02
N PHE A 87 4.91 -1.35 -26.73
CA PHE A 87 4.00 -0.30 -26.25
C PHE A 87 3.08 0.22 -27.37
N GLN A 88 1.91 0.76 -27.02
CA GLN A 88 1.01 1.37 -28.00
C GLN A 88 1.63 2.64 -28.63
N ALA A 89 1.52 2.80 -29.95
CA ALA A 89 2.11 3.93 -30.67
C ALA A 89 1.60 5.30 -30.17
N ASP A 90 0.30 5.39 -29.84
CA ASP A 90 -0.29 6.62 -29.31
C ASP A 90 0.19 6.93 -27.89
N ASN A 91 0.39 5.90 -27.06
CA ASN A 91 1.00 6.07 -25.74
C ASN A 91 2.44 6.60 -25.86
N VAL A 92 3.23 6.04 -26.79
CA VAL A 92 4.60 6.48 -27.08
C VAL A 92 4.63 7.96 -27.49
N ARG A 93 3.73 8.40 -28.38
CA ARG A 93 3.60 9.81 -28.79
C ARG A 93 3.22 10.71 -27.62
N ASN A 94 2.21 10.33 -26.84
CA ASN A 94 1.72 11.11 -25.70
C ASN A 94 2.77 11.26 -24.60
N GLN A 95 3.46 10.18 -24.22
CA GLN A 95 4.48 10.24 -23.15
C GLN A 95 5.72 11.01 -23.58
N ARG A 96 6.05 10.99 -24.87
CA ARG A 96 7.11 11.83 -25.44
C ARG A 96 6.81 13.32 -25.27
N GLU A 97 5.63 13.77 -25.71
CA GLU A 97 5.22 15.16 -25.55
C GLU A 97 5.18 15.57 -24.07
N HIS A 98 4.63 14.70 -23.22
CA HIS A 98 4.55 14.92 -21.79
C HIS A 98 5.94 15.11 -21.14
N LEU A 99 6.92 14.25 -21.46
CA LEU A 99 8.27 14.38 -20.93
C LEU A 99 8.95 15.66 -21.42
N VAL A 100 8.86 15.97 -22.72
CA VAL A 100 9.46 17.18 -23.32
C VAL A 100 8.93 18.44 -22.62
N LEU A 101 7.62 18.54 -22.42
CA LEU A 101 7.01 19.68 -21.72
C LEU A 101 7.47 19.79 -20.27
N HIS A 102 7.57 18.67 -19.55
CA HIS A 102 8.02 18.68 -18.16
C HIS A 102 9.49 19.12 -18.02
N LEU A 103 10.35 18.64 -18.91
CA LEU A 103 11.77 18.99 -18.91
C LEU A 103 11.97 20.45 -19.34
N ALA A 104 11.29 20.91 -20.39
CA ALA A 104 11.32 22.32 -20.81
C ALA A 104 10.86 23.27 -19.69
N ASN A 105 9.72 22.96 -19.05
CA ASN A 105 9.23 23.75 -17.92
C ASN A 105 10.20 23.78 -16.74
N SER A 106 10.91 22.68 -16.48
CA SER A 106 11.89 22.59 -15.40
C SER A 106 13.20 23.33 -15.74
N GLN A 107 13.62 23.28 -16.99
CA GLN A 107 14.77 24.01 -17.54
C GLN A 107 14.55 25.52 -17.46
N MET A 108 13.37 26.02 -17.85
CA MET A 108 13.02 27.45 -17.77
C MET A 108 13.02 28.02 -16.35
N ARG A 109 12.94 27.16 -15.32
CA ARG A 109 12.94 27.56 -13.91
C ARG A 109 14.31 27.52 -13.26
N LEU A 110 15.38 27.19 -14.01
CA LEU A 110 16.74 27.19 -13.49
C LEU A 110 17.19 28.61 -13.10
N GLN A 111 17.84 28.70 -11.94
CA GLN A 111 18.52 29.92 -11.49
C GLN A 111 19.95 29.56 -11.06
N PRO A 112 20.98 30.16 -11.68
CA PRO A 112 20.92 31.10 -12.81
C PRO A 112 20.39 30.44 -14.11
N PRO A 113 19.96 31.24 -15.11
CA PRO A 113 19.54 30.71 -16.41
C PRO A 113 20.62 29.83 -17.06
N PRO A 114 20.24 28.78 -17.81
CA PRO A 114 21.20 27.87 -18.42
C PRO A 114 22.08 28.61 -19.44
N ALA A 115 23.38 28.32 -19.44
CA ALA A 115 24.36 28.92 -20.35
C ALA A 115 24.10 28.59 -21.83
N ALA A 116 23.48 27.44 -22.11
CA ALA A 116 23.04 27.03 -23.44
C ALA A 116 21.56 26.58 -23.34
N PRO A 117 20.59 27.40 -23.76
CA PRO A 117 19.17 27.04 -23.65
C PRO A 117 18.83 25.79 -24.44
N ASP A 118 19.47 25.58 -25.59
CA ASP A 118 19.24 24.46 -26.53
C ASP A 118 19.68 23.08 -26.02
N ARG A 119 20.42 23.02 -24.91
CA ARG A 119 20.90 21.76 -24.33
C ARG A 119 20.28 21.52 -22.97
N LEU A 120 19.69 20.34 -22.78
CA LEU A 120 19.11 19.96 -21.49
C LEU A 120 20.19 19.94 -20.40
N ASP A 121 19.92 20.65 -19.30
CA ASP A 121 20.77 20.61 -18.11
C ASP A 121 20.71 19.22 -17.45
N PRO A 122 21.86 18.55 -17.21
CA PRO A 122 21.87 17.20 -16.63
C PRO A 122 21.26 17.14 -15.22
N GLY A 123 21.31 18.24 -14.47
CA GLY A 123 20.70 18.37 -13.16
C GLY A 123 19.17 18.36 -13.21
N VAL A 124 18.57 18.89 -14.29
CA VAL A 124 17.11 18.84 -14.50
C VAL A 124 16.64 17.40 -14.67
N LEU A 125 17.26 16.63 -15.56
CA LEU A 125 16.92 15.23 -15.79
C LEU A 125 17.11 14.39 -14.51
N ARG A 126 18.21 14.62 -13.80
CA ARG A 126 18.51 13.92 -12.54
C ARG A 126 17.45 14.18 -11.48
N ARG A 127 17.07 15.46 -11.27
CA ARG A 127 16.01 15.82 -10.31
C ARG A 127 14.68 15.20 -10.72
N PHE A 128 14.36 15.20 -12.01
CA PHE A 128 13.15 14.59 -12.53
C PHE A 128 13.11 13.09 -12.26
N ARG A 129 14.17 12.35 -12.61
CA ARG A 129 14.27 10.90 -12.34
C ARG A 129 14.15 10.59 -10.85
N VAL A 130 14.90 11.28 -9.99
CA VAL A 130 14.88 11.03 -8.54
C VAL A 130 13.46 11.22 -7.98
N LYS A 131 12.75 12.24 -8.47
CA LYS A 131 11.35 12.47 -8.08
C LYS A 131 10.41 11.39 -8.62
N LEU A 132 10.54 11.05 -9.90
CA LEU A 132 9.69 10.06 -10.57
C LEU A 132 9.83 8.66 -9.95
N LEU A 133 11.07 8.22 -9.73
CA LEU A 133 11.40 6.88 -9.24
C LEU A 133 11.51 6.82 -7.71
N LYS A 134 11.08 7.85 -6.98
CA LYS A 134 11.12 7.88 -5.51
C LYS A 134 10.41 6.66 -4.92
N ASN A 135 9.19 6.39 -5.38
CA ASN A 135 8.40 5.26 -4.89
C ASN A 135 9.09 3.92 -5.18
N TYR A 136 9.57 3.72 -6.41
CA TYR A 136 10.30 2.52 -6.80
C TYR A 136 11.54 2.26 -5.92
N ASN A 137 12.32 3.31 -5.62
CA ASN A 137 13.50 3.18 -4.77
C ASN A 137 13.11 2.82 -3.32
N SER A 138 12.05 3.45 -2.79
CA SER A 138 11.50 3.10 -1.47
C SER A 138 11.00 1.66 -1.42
N TRP A 139 10.27 1.21 -2.44
CA TRP A 139 9.78 -0.17 -2.56
C TRP A 139 10.94 -1.19 -2.63
N CYS A 140 11.97 -0.91 -3.44
CA CYS A 140 13.17 -1.74 -3.48
C CYS A 140 13.88 -1.83 -2.13
N SER A 141 14.02 -0.70 -1.42
CA SER A 141 14.61 -0.65 -0.08
C SER A 141 13.79 -1.46 0.93
N TYR A 142 12.47 -1.30 0.91
CA TYR A 142 11.54 -2.03 1.80
C TYR A 142 11.66 -3.54 1.59
N LEU A 143 11.70 -4.00 0.34
CA LEU A 143 11.87 -5.41 0.02
C LEU A 143 13.32 -5.89 0.15
N GLY A 144 14.30 -5.02 0.40
CA GLY A 144 15.73 -5.35 0.40
C GLY A 144 16.21 -5.91 -0.95
N LYS A 145 15.70 -5.37 -2.06
CA LYS A 145 16.11 -5.70 -3.43
C LYS A 145 16.99 -4.59 -4.00
N ARG A 146 18.02 -4.98 -4.76
CA ARG A 146 18.86 -4.01 -5.48
C ARG A 146 18.04 -3.38 -6.61
N SER A 147 18.16 -2.06 -6.75
CA SER A 147 17.55 -1.33 -7.85
C SER A 147 18.12 -1.78 -9.20
N GLN A 148 17.26 -1.94 -10.20
CA GLN A 148 17.68 -2.26 -11.58
C GLN A 148 18.01 -1.00 -12.40
N VAL A 149 17.91 0.18 -11.80
CA VAL A 149 18.35 1.43 -12.41
C VAL A 149 19.87 1.52 -12.26
N ARG A 150 20.59 0.97 -13.25
CA ARG A 150 22.06 0.86 -13.28
C ARG A 150 22.63 2.04 -14.07
N LEU A 151 22.98 3.10 -13.34
CA LEU A 151 23.60 4.27 -13.92
C LEU A 151 25.13 4.15 -13.89
N PRO A 152 25.83 4.52 -14.98
CA PRO A 152 27.28 4.52 -15.04
C PRO A 152 27.87 5.67 -14.21
N ASN A 153 29.19 5.72 -14.10
CA ASN A 153 29.89 6.78 -13.37
C ASN A 153 29.58 8.19 -13.95
N ARG A 154 29.70 9.24 -13.14
CA ARG A 154 29.40 10.64 -13.50
C ARG A 154 30.18 11.16 -14.71
N HIS A 155 31.36 10.60 -14.97
CA HIS A 155 32.22 10.98 -16.10
C HIS A 155 31.88 10.23 -17.39
N ASN A 156 30.97 9.24 -17.35
CA ASN A 156 30.61 8.49 -18.54
C ASN A 156 29.62 9.30 -19.41
N PRO A 157 29.91 9.52 -20.71
CA PRO A 157 29.03 10.27 -21.60
C PRO A 157 27.63 9.64 -21.76
N ASP A 158 27.49 8.33 -21.54
CA ASP A 158 26.22 7.60 -21.63
C ASP A 158 25.32 7.76 -20.42
N LEU A 159 25.77 8.45 -19.36
CA LEU A 159 24.99 8.63 -18.14
C LEU A 159 23.62 9.25 -18.42
N GLN A 160 23.58 10.38 -19.14
CA GLN A 160 22.34 11.09 -19.44
C GLN A 160 21.39 10.25 -20.30
N ARG A 161 21.97 9.48 -21.22
CA ARG A 161 21.24 8.56 -22.09
C ARG A 161 20.59 7.42 -21.30
N ARG A 162 21.36 6.73 -20.45
CA ARG A 162 20.83 5.67 -19.57
C ARG A 162 19.80 6.24 -18.59
N GLU A 163 20.04 7.44 -18.08
CA GLU A 163 19.09 8.11 -17.20
C GLU A 163 17.74 8.40 -17.89
N LEU A 164 17.80 8.90 -19.13
CA LEU A 164 16.62 9.16 -19.95
C LEU A 164 15.85 7.85 -20.26
N LEU A 165 16.56 6.77 -20.60
CA LEU A 165 15.93 5.48 -20.88
C LEU A 165 15.08 4.97 -19.71
N TYR A 166 15.60 5.03 -18.48
CA TYR A 166 14.82 4.63 -17.29
C TYR A 166 13.61 5.53 -17.04
N VAL A 167 13.75 6.84 -17.27
CA VAL A 167 12.63 7.79 -17.15
C VAL A 167 11.56 7.49 -18.19
N CYS A 168 11.94 7.35 -19.46
CA CYS A 168 11.03 7.03 -20.56
C CYS A 168 10.33 5.70 -20.33
N LEU A 169 11.07 4.68 -19.88
CA LEU A 169 10.52 3.36 -19.58
C LEU A 169 9.42 3.44 -18.51
N TYR A 170 9.67 4.16 -17.41
CA TYR A 170 8.66 4.33 -16.37
C TYR A 170 7.40 5.04 -16.90
N LEU A 171 7.57 6.10 -17.71
CA LEU A 171 6.44 6.84 -18.27
C LEU A 171 5.63 6.01 -19.26
N LEU A 172 6.26 5.18 -20.08
CA LEU A 172 5.59 4.27 -20.99
C LEU A 172 4.76 3.23 -20.24
N ILE A 173 5.34 2.62 -19.20
CA ILE A 173 4.64 1.68 -18.31
C ILE A 173 3.46 2.37 -17.62
N TRP A 174 3.67 3.57 -17.09
CA TRP A 174 2.62 4.39 -16.49
C TRP A 174 1.49 4.70 -17.48
N GLY A 175 1.85 4.97 -18.73
CA GLY A 175 0.94 5.23 -19.84
C GLY A 175 -0.03 4.08 -20.10
N GLU A 176 0.48 2.84 -20.20
CA GLU A 176 -0.34 1.63 -20.41
C GLU A 176 -1.12 1.18 -19.17
N ALA A 177 -0.62 1.49 -17.96
CA ALA A 177 -1.13 0.90 -16.72
C ALA A 177 -2.63 1.13 -16.46
N GLY A 178 -3.23 2.22 -16.99
CA GLY A 178 -4.65 2.51 -16.80
C GLY A 178 -5.06 2.49 -15.32
N ASN A 179 -5.97 1.58 -14.95
CA ASN A 179 -6.45 1.42 -13.56
C ASN A 179 -5.39 0.82 -12.62
N LEU A 180 -4.34 0.17 -13.12
CA LEU A 180 -3.24 -0.35 -12.29
C LEU A 180 -2.41 0.77 -11.65
N ARG A 181 -2.62 2.04 -12.04
CA ARG A 181 -2.04 3.21 -11.37
C ARG A 181 -2.46 3.33 -9.90
N PHE A 182 -3.59 2.71 -9.53
CA PHE A 182 -4.05 2.63 -8.14
C PHE A 182 -3.36 1.53 -7.32
N THR A 183 -2.47 0.74 -7.94
CA THR A 183 -1.62 -0.26 -7.27
C THR A 183 -0.14 0.08 -7.50
N PRO A 184 0.41 1.08 -6.79
CA PRO A 184 1.75 1.60 -7.05
C PRO A 184 2.87 0.55 -6.91
N GLU A 185 2.72 -0.42 -6.02
CA GLU A 185 3.73 -1.43 -5.71
C GLU A 185 3.69 -2.56 -6.72
N CYS A 186 2.50 -2.87 -7.25
CA CYS A 186 2.37 -3.66 -8.47
C CYS A 186 3.11 -2.99 -9.64
N LEU A 187 2.95 -1.67 -9.79
CA LEU A 187 3.65 -0.92 -10.84
C LEU A 187 5.17 -0.92 -10.63
N CYS A 188 5.63 -0.83 -9.37
CA CYS A 188 7.04 -0.96 -9.03
C CYS A 188 7.60 -2.34 -9.39
N TYR A 189 6.81 -3.40 -9.19
CA TYR A 189 7.17 -4.76 -9.59
C TYR A 189 7.33 -4.89 -11.11
N ILE A 190 6.36 -4.40 -11.88
CA ILE A 190 6.42 -4.37 -13.35
C ILE A 190 7.68 -3.61 -13.79
N TYR A 191 7.86 -2.38 -13.30
CA TYR A 191 9.02 -1.55 -13.63
C TYR A 191 10.34 -2.22 -13.25
N HIS A 192 10.41 -2.93 -12.11
CA HIS A 192 11.62 -3.63 -11.68
C HIS A 192 12.07 -4.66 -12.71
N HIS A 193 11.14 -5.48 -13.21
CA HIS A 193 11.45 -6.52 -14.17
C HIS A 193 11.69 -5.96 -15.58
N THR A 194 10.88 -5.01 -16.04
CA THR A 194 11.12 -4.39 -17.35
C THR A 194 12.44 -3.61 -17.38
N ALA A 195 12.86 -2.99 -16.27
CA ALA A 195 14.17 -2.36 -16.17
C ALA A 195 15.33 -3.39 -16.16
N LEU A 196 15.09 -4.61 -15.64
CA LEU A 196 16.05 -5.71 -15.75
C LEU A 196 16.19 -6.16 -17.20
N GLU A 197 15.08 -6.36 -17.92
CA GLU A 197 15.08 -6.70 -19.35
C GLU A 197 15.75 -5.62 -20.19
N LEU A 198 15.50 -4.33 -19.88
CA LEU A 198 16.21 -3.23 -20.52
C LEU A 198 17.73 -3.35 -20.33
N ASN A 199 18.20 -3.72 -19.14
CA ASN A 199 19.63 -3.93 -18.91
C ASN A 199 20.17 -5.09 -19.74
N TYR A 200 19.43 -6.18 -19.91
CA TYR A 200 19.84 -7.28 -20.78
C TYR A 200 19.98 -6.86 -22.24
N ILE A 201 19.06 -6.02 -22.74
CA ILE A 201 19.17 -5.46 -24.09
C ILE A 201 20.39 -4.53 -24.20
N LEU A 202 20.63 -3.68 -23.20
CA LEU A 202 21.75 -2.73 -23.21
C LEU A 202 23.12 -3.40 -23.10
N ASP A 203 23.19 -4.53 -22.41
CA ASP A 203 24.41 -5.30 -22.19
C ASP A 203 24.59 -6.41 -23.26
N ASP A 204 23.76 -6.40 -24.33
CA ASP A 204 23.75 -7.39 -25.43
C ASP A 204 23.75 -8.84 -24.91
N HIS A 205 22.94 -9.12 -23.89
CA HIS A 205 22.87 -10.43 -23.26
C HIS A 205 22.38 -11.51 -24.24
N ILE A 206 22.99 -12.69 -24.19
CA ILE A 206 22.60 -13.84 -25.02
C ILE A 206 21.67 -14.72 -24.17
N ASP A 207 20.48 -15.02 -24.69
CA ASP A 207 19.56 -15.94 -24.05
C ASP A 207 20.08 -17.38 -24.19
N GLU A 208 20.32 -18.02 -23.03
CA GLU A 208 20.89 -19.37 -22.92
C GLU A 208 20.04 -20.42 -23.65
N ASN A 209 18.72 -20.19 -23.78
CA ASN A 209 17.82 -21.16 -24.41
C ASN A 209 17.82 -21.07 -25.94
N THR A 210 17.98 -19.87 -26.48
CA THR A 210 17.86 -19.61 -27.94
C THR A 210 19.21 -19.42 -28.61
N GLY A 211 20.27 -19.13 -27.84
CA GLY A 211 21.59 -18.77 -28.37
C GLY A 211 21.61 -17.43 -29.12
N GLN A 212 20.53 -16.66 -29.04
CA GLN A 212 20.36 -15.37 -29.70
C GLN A 212 20.40 -14.22 -28.70
N LEU A 213 20.52 -12.98 -29.19
CA LEU A 213 20.40 -11.79 -28.36
C LEU A 213 19.04 -11.78 -27.66
N PHE A 214 19.03 -11.35 -26.40
CA PHE A 214 17.82 -11.28 -25.60
C PHE A 214 16.78 -10.37 -26.23
N VAL A 215 15.58 -10.91 -26.45
CA VAL A 215 14.40 -10.19 -26.90
C VAL A 215 13.29 -10.36 -25.85
N PRO A 216 12.67 -9.27 -25.36
CA PRO A 216 11.56 -9.37 -24.43
C PRO A 216 10.41 -10.18 -25.02
N SER A 217 9.74 -10.98 -24.17
CA SER A 217 8.52 -11.71 -24.56
C SER A 217 7.40 -10.80 -25.07
N THR A 218 7.42 -9.52 -24.66
CA THR A 218 6.48 -8.48 -25.06
C THR A 218 6.80 -7.82 -26.40
N CYS A 219 7.88 -8.21 -27.08
CA CYS A 219 8.31 -7.67 -28.39
C CYS A 219 7.39 -8.14 -29.53
N LYS A 220 6.12 -7.72 -29.46
CA LYS A 220 5.07 -7.94 -30.44
C LYS A 220 4.10 -6.77 -30.41
N GLN A 221 3.23 -6.68 -31.42
CA GLN A 221 2.25 -5.60 -31.49
C GLN A 221 1.32 -5.64 -30.25
N PHE A 222 1.28 -4.52 -29.51
CA PHE A 222 0.55 -4.40 -28.25
C PHE A 222 0.97 -5.43 -27.17
N GLY A 223 2.19 -5.97 -27.27
CA GLY A 223 2.66 -7.03 -26.37
C GLY A 223 2.67 -6.62 -24.91
N PHE A 224 3.08 -5.39 -24.59
CA PHE A 224 3.06 -4.91 -23.21
C PHE A 224 1.64 -4.88 -22.62
N LEU A 225 0.68 -4.37 -23.39
CA LEU A 225 -0.72 -4.30 -22.97
C LEU A 225 -1.30 -5.71 -22.79
N ASN A 226 -1.08 -6.61 -23.74
CA ASN A 226 -1.70 -7.93 -23.75
C ASN A 226 -1.06 -8.91 -22.76
N ASP A 227 0.26 -8.88 -22.61
CA ASP A 227 0.98 -9.88 -21.81
C ASP A 227 1.28 -9.41 -20.39
N VAL A 228 1.38 -8.09 -20.15
CA VAL A 228 1.72 -7.53 -18.84
C VAL A 228 0.50 -6.90 -18.17
N ILE A 229 -0.15 -5.94 -18.83
CA ILE A 229 -1.23 -5.17 -18.19
C ILE A 229 -2.53 -5.97 -18.13
N THR A 230 -2.91 -6.62 -19.22
CA THR A 230 -4.20 -7.31 -19.36
C THR A 230 -4.37 -8.44 -18.33
N PRO A 231 -3.39 -9.32 -18.05
CA PRO A 231 -3.57 -10.38 -17.06
C PRO A 231 -3.85 -9.90 -15.64
N ILE A 232 -3.20 -8.80 -15.23
CA ILE A 232 -3.46 -8.19 -13.92
C ILE A 232 -4.83 -7.51 -13.93
N TYR A 233 -5.16 -6.81 -15.01
CA TYR A 233 -6.46 -6.17 -15.17
C TYR A 233 -7.63 -7.17 -15.17
N THR A 234 -7.50 -8.30 -15.88
CA THR A 234 -8.53 -9.36 -15.89
C THR A 234 -8.71 -9.99 -14.52
N THR A 235 -7.62 -10.15 -13.77
CA THR A 235 -7.66 -10.58 -12.37
C THR A 235 -8.46 -9.60 -11.51
N ILE A 236 -8.16 -8.30 -11.58
CA ILE A 236 -8.91 -7.25 -10.86
C ILE A 236 -10.37 -7.23 -11.29
N LYS A 237 -10.65 -7.31 -12.60
CA LYS A 237 -12.01 -7.35 -13.14
C LYS A 237 -12.81 -8.54 -12.61
N GLY A 238 -12.18 -9.72 -12.52
CA GLY A 238 -12.76 -10.92 -11.92
C GLY A 238 -13.10 -10.72 -10.44
N GLU A 239 -12.22 -10.08 -9.67
CA GLU A 239 -12.47 -9.75 -8.26
C GLU A 239 -13.64 -8.77 -8.08
N VAL A 240 -13.70 -7.73 -8.92
CA VAL A 240 -14.79 -6.75 -8.89
C VAL A 240 -16.13 -7.41 -9.23
N ALA A 241 -16.17 -8.31 -10.21
CA ALA A 241 -17.39 -9.07 -10.51
C ALA A 241 -17.83 -9.93 -9.31
N ARG A 242 -16.88 -10.50 -8.56
CA ARG A 242 -17.16 -11.28 -7.34
C ARG A 242 -17.66 -10.43 -6.17
N SER A 243 -17.35 -9.13 -6.16
CA SER A 243 -17.91 -8.19 -5.18
C SER A 243 -19.44 -8.11 -5.26
N ARG A 244 -20.05 -8.52 -6.39
CA ARG A 244 -21.49 -8.38 -6.66
C ARG A 244 -21.97 -6.95 -6.40
N ASN A 245 -21.25 -5.95 -6.92
CA ASN A 245 -21.51 -4.52 -6.62
C ASN A 245 -21.55 -4.19 -5.12
N GLY A 246 -20.68 -4.82 -4.32
CA GLY A 246 -20.55 -4.56 -2.89
C GLY A 246 -21.51 -5.33 -1.99
N THR A 247 -22.38 -6.19 -2.53
CA THR A 247 -23.26 -7.05 -1.72
C THR A 247 -22.58 -8.31 -1.21
N ALA A 248 -21.45 -8.73 -1.81
CA ALA A 248 -20.70 -9.88 -1.34
C ALA A 248 -19.92 -9.55 -0.05
N PRO A 249 -19.79 -10.51 0.88
CA PRO A 249 -18.99 -10.32 2.07
C PRO A 249 -17.55 -9.94 1.69
N HIS A 250 -17.00 -8.93 2.35
CA HIS A 250 -15.68 -8.37 2.04
C HIS A 250 -14.52 -9.36 2.19
N SER A 251 -14.76 -10.52 2.81
CA SER A 251 -13.84 -11.66 2.91
C SER A 251 -13.73 -12.51 1.64
N ALA A 252 -14.73 -12.45 0.75
CA ALA A 252 -14.87 -13.37 -0.39
C ALA A 252 -14.18 -12.89 -1.68
N TRP A 253 -13.68 -11.64 -1.69
CA TRP A 253 -13.06 -11.00 -2.84
C TRP A 253 -11.91 -10.08 -2.40
N ARG A 254 -10.97 -9.79 -3.32
CA ARG A 254 -9.82 -8.91 -3.10
C ARG A 254 -10.10 -7.52 -3.67
N ASN A 255 -9.82 -6.46 -2.91
CA ASN A 255 -9.81 -5.09 -3.41
C ASN A 255 -8.43 -4.73 -4.01
N TYR A 256 -8.33 -3.56 -4.65
CA TYR A 256 -7.07 -3.04 -5.17
C TYR A 256 -5.98 -2.95 -4.09
N ASP A 257 -6.36 -2.65 -2.84
CA ASP A 257 -5.44 -2.58 -1.70
C ASP A 257 -4.86 -3.96 -1.35
N ASP A 258 -5.71 -4.99 -1.28
CA ASP A 258 -5.27 -6.39 -1.06
C ASP A 258 -4.34 -6.86 -2.19
N ILE A 259 -4.61 -6.44 -3.43
CA ILE A 259 -3.76 -6.75 -4.58
C ILE A 259 -2.42 -6.00 -4.49
N ASN A 260 -2.45 -4.75 -4.04
CA ASN A 260 -1.25 -3.93 -3.89
C ASN A 260 -0.35 -4.43 -2.75
N GLU A 261 -0.94 -4.79 -1.61
CA GLU A 261 -0.25 -5.38 -0.45
C GLU A 261 0.46 -6.68 -0.82
N TYR A 262 -0.08 -7.47 -1.76
CA TYR A 262 0.62 -8.65 -2.26
C TYR A 262 2.04 -8.35 -2.78
N PHE A 263 2.24 -7.18 -3.38
CA PHE A 263 3.54 -6.72 -3.89
C PHE A 263 4.43 -6.08 -2.82
N TRP A 264 3.98 -5.98 -1.57
CA TRP A 264 4.82 -5.68 -0.41
C TRP A 264 5.55 -6.92 0.11
N SER A 265 5.26 -8.11 -0.40
CA SER A 265 5.93 -9.34 0.01
C SER A 265 6.96 -9.81 -1.01
N ARG A 266 8.12 -10.28 -0.54
CA ARG A 266 9.11 -11.00 -1.38
C ARG A 266 8.52 -12.24 -2.06
N ARG A 267 7.35 -12.72 -1.62
CA ARG A 267 6.61 -13.83 -2.25
C ARG A 267 6.23 -13.53 -3.71
N CYS A 268 6.01 -12.26 -4.08
CA CYS A 268 5.64 -11.89 -5.45
C CYS A 268 6.67 -12.38 -6.48
N PHE A 269 7.97 -12.20 -6.20
CA PHE A 269 9.06 -12.66 -7.07
C PHE A 269 9.10 -14.18 -7.29
N LYS A 270 8.64 -14.98 -6.32
CA LYS A 270 8.63 -16.44 -6.43
C LYS A 270 7.36 -16.98 -7.08
N ARG A 271 6.22 -16.34 -6.82
CA ARG A 271 4.90 -16.87 -7.16
C ARG A 271 4.34 -16.29 -8.47
N VAL A 272 4.49 -14.99 -8.71
CA VAL A 272 3.98 -14.34 -9.92
C VAL A 272 4.92 -14.59 -11.11
N LYS A 273 6.24 -14.68 -10.81
CA LYS A 273 7.34 -14.86 -11.77
C LYS A 273 7.36 -13.76 -12.85
N TRP A 274 8.43 -13.78 -13.65
CA TRP A 274 8.57 -12.91 -14.82
C TRP A 274 9.31 -13.67 -15.93
N PRO A 275 8.72 -13.88 -17.12
CA PRO A 275 7.36 -13.53 -17.55
C PRO A 275 6.26 -14.15 -16.67
N PHE A 276 5.03 -13.62 -16.75
CA PHE A 276 3.95 -14.04 -15.87
C PHE A 276 3.56 -15.51 -16.07
N ASP A 277 3.52 -16.24 -14.97
CA ASP A 277 2.95 -17.58 -14.93
C ASP A 277 1.44 -17.46 -14.64
N LEU A 278 0.61 -17.48 -15.68
CA LEU A 278 -0.85 -17.35 -15.58
C LEU A 278 -1.50 -18.49 -14.78
N SER A 279 -0.79 -19.61 -14.59
CA SER A 279 -1.24 -20.71 -13.72
C SER A 279 -1.04 -20.41 -12.23
N SER A 280 -0.30 -19.35 -11.89
CA SER A 280 -0.04 -19.00 -10.51
C SER A 280 -1.29 -18.56 -9.76
N ASN A 281 -1.32 -18.87 -8.46
CA ASN A 281 -2.44 -18.59 -7.56
C ASN A 281 -2.88 -17.11 -7.50
N PHE A 282 -2.04 -16.19 -7.97
CA PHE A 282 -2.35 -14.75 -8.03
C PHE A 282 -3.38 -14.44 -9.13
N PHE A 283 -3.21 -15.04 -10.31
CA PHE A 283 -4.07 -14.85 -11.48
C PHE A 283 -5.30 -15.77 -11.50
N LEU A 284 -5.32 -16.82 -10.68
CA LEU A 284 -6.50 -17.68 -10.52
C LEU A 284 -7.70 -16.87 -10.00
N VAL A 285 -8.75 -16.78 -10.84
CA VAL A 285 -10.01 -16.11 -10.49
C VAL A 285 -10.94 -17.03 -9.67
N SER A 286 -10.76 -18.35 -9.80
CA SER A 286 -11.55 -19.41 -9.15
C SER A 286 -10.67 -20.59 -8.73
N GLY A 287 -11.01 -21.24 -7.60
CA GLY A 287 -10.31 -22.43 -7.06
C GLY A 287 -9.86 -22.27 -5.59
N GLU A 288 -9.72 -23.40 -4.87
CA GLU A 288 -9.30 -23.45 -3.45
C GLU A 288 -7.90 -22.86 -3.22
N ASN A 289 -7.02 -22.95 -4.22
CA ASN A 289 -5.63 -22.49 -4.13
C ASN A 289 -5.44 -20.99 -4.42
N ARG A 290 -6.52 -20.25 -4.72
CA ARG A 290 -6.46 -18.81 -5.01
C ARG A 290 -5.86 -18.03 -3.83
N VAL A 291 -5.04 -17.02 -4.15
CA VAL A 291 -4.61 -16.06 -3.12
C VAL A 291 -5.83 -15.27 -2.65
N GLY A 292 -6.35 -15.62 -1.47
CA GLY A 292 -7.40 -14.87 -0.79
C GLY A 292 -6.92 -13.50 -0.30
N LYS A 293 -7.82 -12.80 0.38
CA LYS A 293 -7.57 -11.49 0.97
C LYS A 293 -6.31 -11.50 1.86
N THR A 294 -5.39 -10.59 1.58
CA THR A 294 -4.28 -10.27 2.48
C THR A 294 -4.77 -9.23 3.48
N GLY A 295 -4.35 -9.32 4.74
CA GLY A 295 -4.79 -8.39 5.78
C GLY A 295 -6.08 -8.76 6.53
N PHE A 296 -6.57 -7.79 7.29
CA PHE A 296 -7.66 -7.93 8.26
C PHE A 296 -8.97 -8.22 7.54
N VAL A 297 -9.43 -9.46 7.63
CA VAL A 297 -10.81 -9.80 7.33
C VAL A 297 -11.64 -9.30 8.50
N GLU A 298 -12.23 -8.11 8.37
CA GLU A 298 -13.29 -7.70 9.28
C GLU A 298 -14.48 -8.64 9.06
N GLN A 299 -14.48 -9.77 9.79
CA GLN A 299 -15.69 -10.54 9.94
C GLN A 299 -16.64 -9.65 10.74
N ARG A 300 -17.63 -9.06 10.05
CA ARG A 300 -18.76 -8.37 10.68
C ARG A 300 -19.54 -9.38 11.49
N THR A 301 -19.05 -9.68 12.69
CA THR A 301 -19.73 -10.46 13.71
C THR A 301 -20.14 -9.51 14.80
N PHE A 302 -21.28 -9.77 15.44
CA PHE A 302 -21.72 -9.04 16.63
C PHE A 302 -20.60 -8.96 17.69
N TRP A 303 -19.78 -10.00 17.78
CA TRP A 303 -18.62 -10.09 18.67
C TRP A 303 -17.55 -9.01 18.45
N ASN A 304 -17.45 -8.40 17.26
CA ASN A 304 -16.54 -7.26 17.05
C ASN A 304 -16.92 -6.04 17.89
N VAL A 305 -18.21 -5.82 18.17
CA VAL A 305 -18.66 -4.72 19.06
C VAL A 305 -18.16 -4.95 20.47
N PHE A 306 -18.22 -6.20 20.96
CA PHE A 306 -17.70 -6.57 22.26
C PHE A 306 -16.17 -6.43 22.33
N ARG A 307 -15.47 -6.83 21.27
CA ARG A 307 -14.01 -6.68 21.17
C ARG A 307 -13.54 -5.23 21.10
N SER A 308 -14.24 -4.40 20.31
CA SER A 308 -13.83 -3.01 20.06
C SER A 308 -14.03 -2.10 21.27
N PHE A 309 -14.98 -2.45 22.15
CA PHE A 309 -15.33 -1.66 23.33
C PHE A 309 -15.16 -2.49 24.62
N ASP A 310 -14.12 -3.31 24.68
CA ASP A 310 -13.84 -4.25 25.77
C ASP A 310 -13.87 -3.57 27.15
N ARG A 311 -13.21 -2.41 27.29
CA ARG A 311 -13.14 -1.66 28.55
C ARG A 311 -14.50 -1.16 29.01
N LEU A 312 -15.36 -0.77 28.08
CA LEU A 312 -16.71 -0.29 28.38
C LEU A 312 -17.58 -1.44 28.89
N TRP A 313 -17.54 -2.60 28.23
CA TRP A 313 -18.30 -3.77 28.67
C TRP A 313 -17.83 -4.30 30.03
N VAL A 314 -16.51 -4.35 30.26
CA VAL A 314 -15.96 -4.73 31.57
C VAL A 314 -16.44 -3.76 32.64
N LEU A 315 -16.35 -2.45 32.42
CA LEU A 315 -16.82 -1.46 33.38
C LEU A 315 -18.31 -1.64 33.70
N LEU A 316 -19.17 -1.78 32.69
CA LEU A 316 -20.61 -1.90 32.86
C LEU A 316 -20.99 -3.16 33.63
N ILE A 317 -20.40 -4.32 33.30
CA ILE A 317 -20.72 -5.58 33.97
C ILE A 317 -20.25 -5.56 35.43
N LEU A 318 -19.04 -5.08 35.69
CA LEU A 318 -18.50 -5.01 37.06
C LEU A 318 -19.27 -4.00 37.91
N TYR A 319 -19.64 -2.85 37.33
CA TYR A 319 -20.47 -1.86 38.00
C TYR A 319 -21.87 -2.42 38.31
N PHE A 320 -22.50 -3.09 37.35
CA PHE A 320 -23.81 -3.70 37.55
C PHE A 320 -23.78 -4.75 38.67
N GLN A 321 -22.75 -5.62 38.69
CA GLN A 321 -22.57 -6.59 39.77
C GLN A 321 -22.38 -5.89 41.13
N ALA A 322 -21.54 -4.86 41.20
CA ALA A 322 -21.32 -4.09 42.43
C ALA A 322 -22.62 -3.46 42.93
N ALA A 323 -23.36 -2.81 42.04
CA ALA A 323 -24.62 -2.15 42.34
C ALA A 323 -25.69 -3.17 42.77
N ALA A 324 -25.76 -4.34 42.12
CA ALA A 324 -26.69 -5.40 42.49
C ALA A 324 -26.41 -5.95 43.90
N ILE A 325 -25.14 -6.20 44.24
CA ILE A 325 -24.73 -6.65 45.58
C ILE A 325 -25.13 -5.62 46.64
N VAL A 326 -24.86 -4.33 46.39
CA VAL A 326 -25.19 -3.25 47.31
C VAL A 326 -26.71 -3.06 47.46
N ALA A 327 -27.46 -3.14 46.36
CA ALA A 327 -28.90 -3.00 46.36
C ALA A 327 -29.60 -4.15 47.12
N TRP A 328 -29.09 -5.38 47.01
CA TRP A 328 -29.67 -6.55 47.69
C TRP A 328 -29.50 -6.53 49.21
N ALA A 329 -28.64 -5.64 49.75
CA ALA A 329 -28.48 -5.46 51.19
C ALA A 329 -29.68 -4.78 51.87
N GLY A 330 -30.65 -4.24 51.09
CA GLY A 330 -31.91 -3.70 51.61
C GLY A 330 -31.77 -2.49 52.52
N ARG A 331 -30.68 -1.71 52.38
CA ARG A 331 -30.44 -0.48 53.16
C ARG A 331 -30.98 0.74 52.43
N GLU A 332 -31.41 1.75 53.18
CA GLU A 332 -31.92 3.02 52.63
C GLU A 332 -30.86 3.74 51.79
N TYR A 333 -29.59 3.66 52.21
CA TYR A 333 -28.47 4.27 51.51
C TYR A 333 -27.32 3.30 51.20
N PRO A 334 -26.67 3.40 50.01
CA PRO A 334 -25.57 2.52 49.59
C PRO A 334 -24.37 2.46 50.55
N TRP A 335 -23.99 3.60 51.15
CA TRP A 335 -22.86 3.66 52.07
C TRP A 335 -23.11 2.91 53.38
N GLN A 336 -24.36 2.76 53.81
CA GLN A 336 -24.72 1.97 54.99
C GLN A 336 -24.54 0.48 54.71
N ALA A 337 -24.85 0.03 53.49
CA ALA A 337 -24.59 -1.36 53.08
C ALA A 337 -23.09 -1.68 53.09
N LEU A 338 -22.24 -0.73 52.67
CA LEU A 338 -20.78 -0.87 52.63
C LEU A 338 -20.09 -0.93 54.00
N GLN A 339 -20.79 -0.55 55.08
CA GLN A 339 -20.27 -0.71 56.44
C GLN A 339 -20.27 -2.18 56.88
N SER A 340 -21.16 -3.00 56.31
CA SER A 340 -21.24 -4.41 56.67
C SER A 340 -20.10 -5.22 56.05
N ARG A 341 -19.45 -6.04 56.88
CA ARG A 341 -18.30 -6.86 56.46
C ARG A 341 -18.71 -7.94 55.45
N ASP A 342 -19.94 -8.44 55.56
CA ASP A 342 -20.51 -9.40 54.62
C ASP A 342 -20.64 -8.83 53.21
N VAL A 343 -21.16 -7.59 53.06
CA VAL A 343 -21.26 -6.92 51.76
C VAL A 343 -19.87 -6.60 51.21
N GLN A 344 -18.92 -6.17 52.05
CA GLN A 344 -17.53 -5.94 51.61
C GLN A 344 -16.90 -7.20 51.02
N VAL A 345 -17.08 -8.37 51.66
CA VAL A 345 -16.56 -9.63 51.13
C VAL A 345 -17.33 -10.05 49.88
N GLN A 346 -18.65 -9.89 49.83
CA GLN A 346 -19.42 -10.14 48.60
C GLN A 346 -18.93 -9.29 47.42
N LEU A 347 -18.55 -8.03 47.64
CA LEU A 347 -17.98 -7.17 46.60
C LEU A 347 -16.65 -7.68 46.03
N LEU A 348 -15.88 -8.50 46.77
CA LEU A 348 -14.66 -9.12 46.24
C LEU A 348 -14.93 -10.07 45.06
N THR A 349 -16.17 -10.55 44.90
CA THR A 349 -16.58 -11.36 43.74
C THR A 349 -16.43 -10.62 42.41
N ILE A 350 -16.39 -9.28 42.41
CA ILE A 350 -16.14 -8.45 41.22
C ILE A 350 -14.79 -8.83 40.59
N PHE A 351 -13.76 -9.14 41.39
CA PHE A 351 -12.45 -9.55 40.85
C PHE A 351 -12.48 -10.91 40.17
N ILE A 352 -13.32 -11.84 40.65
CA ILE A 352 -13.55 -13.13 40.01
C ILE A 352 -14.21 -12.92 38.64
N THR A 353 -15.27 -12.09 38.60
CA THR A 353 -15.95 -11.75 37.35
C THR A 353 -15.01 -11.02 36.39
N TRP A 354 -14.16 -10.11 36.87
CA TRP A 354 -13.21 -9.40 36.03
C TRP A 354 -12.19 -10.35 35.39
N ALA A 355 -11.66 -11.31 36.15
CA ALA A 355 -10.78 -12.36 35.61
C ALA A 355 -11.50 -13.22 34.56
N GLY A 356 -12.76 -13.57 34.79
CA GLY A 356 -13.60 -14.30 33.82
C GLY A 356 -13.82 -13.51 32.52
N LEU A 357 -14.13 -12.21 32.61
CA LEU A 357 -14.27 -11.34 31.45
C LEU A 357 -12.98 -11.20 30.65
N ARG A 358 -11.82 -11.13 31.33
CA ARG A 358 -10.50 -11.16 30.68
C ARG A 358 -10.23 -12.47 29.94
N PHE A 359 -10.67 -13.59 30.50
CA PHE A 359 -10.55 -14.89 29.84
C PHE A 359 -11.42 -14.95 28.58
N VAL A 360 -12.68 -14.53 28.66
CA VAL A 360 -13.58 -14.43 27.49
C VAL A 360 -12.99 -13.50 26.42
N GLN A 361 -12.44 -12.35 26.82
CA GLN A 361 -11.77 -11.43 25.90
C GLN A 361 -10.59 -12.10 25.17
N SER A 362 -9.77 -12.87 25.89
CA SER A 362 -8.64 -13.57 25.30
C SER A 362 -9.07 -14.64 24.28
N ILE A 363 -10.19 -15.33 24.55
CA ILE A 363 -10.79 -16.28 23.60
C ILE A 363 -11.32 -15.56 22.36
N LEU A 364 -12.00 -14.41 22.53
CA LEU A 364 -12.52 -13.63 21.41
C LEU A 364 -11.40 -13.08 20.52
N ASP A 365 -10.30 -12.60 21.12
CA ASP A 365 -9.11 -12.19 20.39
C ASP A 365 -8.50 -13.38 19.61
N ALA A 366 -8.41 -14.57 20.23
CA ALA A 366 -7.91 -15.76 19.56
C ALA A 366 -8.80 -16.21 18.39
N GLY A 367 -10.13 -16.20 18.55
CA GLY A 367 -11.08 -16.58 17.50
C GLY A 367 -11.11 -15.59 16.33
N THR A 368 -11.14 -14.28 16.62
CA THR A 368 -11.20 -13.24 15.59
C THR A 368 -9.88 -13.11 14.82
N GLN A 369 -8.74 -13.35 15.47
CA GLN A 369 -7.42 -13.26 14.83
C GLN A 369 -6.87 -14.61 14.37
N TYR A 370 -7.64 -15.70 14.47
CA TYR A 370 -7.21 -17.05 14.09
C TYR A 370 -6.69 -17.13 12.63
N SER A 371 -7.37 -16.42 11.71
CA SER A 371 -6.97 -16.34 10.30
C SER A 371 -5.66 -15.59 10.05
N LEU A 372 -5.25 -14.69 10.97
CA LEU A 372 -4.00 -13.93 10.89
C LEU A 372 -2.85 -14.72 11.55
N VAL A 373 -3.12 -15.39 12.66
CA VAL A 373 -2.14 -16.22 13.40
C VAL A 373 -1.66 -17.40 12.56
N THR A 374 -2.55 -18.00 11.76
CA THR A 374 -2.23 -19.15 10.91
C THR A 374 -1.32 -18.81 9.73
N ARG A 375 -1.25 -17.55 9.28
CA ARG A 375 -0.53 -17.20 8.04
C ARG A 375 0.89 -16.70 8.24
N ASP A 376 1.24 -15.93 9.28
CA ASP A 376 2.59 -15.32 9.31
C ASP A 376 3.19 -14.97 10.69
N THR A 377 2.51 -15.14 11.83
CA THR A 377 3.10 -14.75 13.14
C THR A 377 2.84 -15.74 14.27
N LYS A 378 3.71 -16.76 14.40
CA LYS A 378 3.70 -17.73 15.53
C LYS A 378 3.78 -17.03 16.90
N LEU A 379 4.55 -15.95 17.00
CA LEU A 379 4.68 -15.14 18.22
C LEU A 379 3.35 -14.51 18.67
N LEU A 380 2.49 -14.12 17.72
CA LEU A 380 1.19 -13.55 18.05
C LEU A 380 0.27 -14.62 18.65
N GLY A 381 0.30 -15.84 18.12
CA GLY A 381 -0.42 -16.98 18.69
C GLY A 381 0.04 -17.32 20.12
N ILE A 382 1.35 -17.36 20.36
CA ILE A 382 1.92 -17.59 21.70
C ILE A 382 1.45 -16.51 22.69
N ARG A 383 1.45 -15.23 22.27
CA ARG A 383 0.99 -14.12 23.12
C ARG A 383 -0.48 -14.27 23.51
N MET A 384 -1.34 -14.74 22.61
CA MET A 384 -2.76 -14.97 22.91
C MET A 384 -2.96 -16.09 23.92
N VAL A 385 -2.27 -17.22 23.73
CA VAL A 385 -2.33 -18.35 24.68
C VAL A 385 -1.87 -17.92 26.07
N LEU A 386 -0.76 -17.17 26.16
CA LEU A 386 -0.25 -16.69 27.44
C LEU A 386 -1.26 -15.77 28.15
N LYS A 387 -1.94 -14.87 27.43
CA LYS A 387 -3.00 -14.02 27.99
C LYS A 387 -4.15 -14.85 28.57
N SER A 388 -4.59 -15.89 27.86
CA SER A 388 -5.65 -16.78 28.34
C SER A 388 -5.24 -17.52 29.61
N MET A 389 -4.01 -18.06 29.66
CA MET A 389 -3.49 -18.77 30.83
C MET A 389 -3.39 -17.85 32.05
N VAL A 390 -2.89 -16.63 31.87
CA VAL A 390 -2.80 -15.64 32.96
C VAL A 390 -4.18 -15.29 33.50
N ALA A 391 -5.17 -15.04 32.63
CA ALA A 391 -6.53 -14.74 33.05
C ALA A 391 -7.17 -15.89 33.83
N LEU A 392 -6.97 -17.13 33.36
CA LEU A 392 -7.45 -18.34 34.04
C LEU A 392 -6.82 -18.49 35.44
N THR A 393 -5.50 -18.31 35.55
CA THR A 393 -4.78 -18.38 36.82
C THR A 393 -5.34 -17.37 37.83
N TRP A 394 -5.59 -16.12 37.41
CA TRP A 394 -6.19 -15.12 38.29
C TRP A 394 -7.62 -15.50 38.74
N GLY A 395 -8.43 -16.06 37.85
CA GLY A 395 -9.76 -16.56 38.19
C GLY A 395 -9.71 -17.65 39.28
N ILE A 396 -8.79 -18.61 39.15
CA ILE A 396 -8.58 -19.67 40.13
C ILE A 396 -8.09 -19.08 41.47
N VAL A 397 -7.09 -18.19 41.43
CA VAL A 397 -6.52 -17.55 42.63
C VAL A 397 -7.60 -16.79 43.41
N PHE A 398 -8.40 -15.97 42.73
CA PHE A 398 -9.50 -15.24 43.39
C PHE A 398 -10.58 -16.19 43.91
N GLY A 399 -10.95 -17.22 43.16
CA GLY A 399 -11.91 -18.23 43.61
C GLY A 399 -11.47 -18.95 44.88
N VAL A 400 -10.19 -19.39 44.93
CA VAL A 400 -9.62 -20.08 46.10
C VAL A 400 -9.55 -19.15 47.30
N TYR A 401 -9.07 -17.91 47.14
CA TYR A 401 -9.01 -16.98 48.26
C TYR A 401 -10.40 -16.60 48.77
N TYR A 402 -11.36 -16.40 47.87
CA TYR A 402 -12.75 -16.13 48.24
C TYR A 402 -13.37 -17.28 49.03
N GLY A 403 -13.21 -18.52 48.55
CA GLY A 403 -13.68 -19.71 49.26
C GLY A 403 -13.03 -19.88 50.63
N ARG A 404 -11.73 -19.57 50.76
CA ARG A 404 -11.02 -19.60 52.05
C ARG A 404 -11.50 -18.55 53.05
N ILE A 405 -11.97 -17.39 52.58
CA ILE A 405 -12.55 -16.36 53.45
C ILE A 405 -13.88 -16.87 54.05
N TRP A 406 -14.77 -17.40 53.21
CA TRP A 406 -16.05 -17.94 53.66
C TRP A 406 -15.94 -19.20 54.52
N SER A 407 -15.02 -20.10 54.17
CA SER A 407 -14.74 -21.29 55.00
C SER A 407 -14.27 -20.91 56.41
N GLN A 408 -13.46 -19.84 56.53
CA GLN A 408 -13.03 -19.37 57.85
C GLN A 408 -14.18 -18.71 58.61
N LYS A 409 -14.95 -17.83 57.95
CA LYS A 409 -16.12 -17.19 58.55
C LYS A 409 -17.13 -18.22 59.07
N ASN A 410 -17.39 -19.27 58.28
CA ASN A 410 -18.33 -20.32 58.66
C ASN A 410 -17.80 -21.21 59.78
N SER A 411 -16.47 -21.38 59.89
CA SER A 411 -15.84 -22.13 60.98
C SER A 411 -15.83 -21.34 62.29
N ASP A 412 -15.60 -20.03 62.23
CA ASP A 412 -15.44 -19.17 63.41
C ASP A 412 -16.77 -18.53 63.85
N GLU A 413 -17.86 -18.72 63.07
CA GLU A 413 -19.19 -18.10 63.16
C GLU A 413 -19.22 -16.56 63.17
N LEU A 414 -18.05 -15.92 63.21
CA LEU A 414 -17.82 -14.50 63.38
C LEU A 414 -16.67 -14.03 62.48
N TRP A 415 -16.55 -12.72 62.27
CA TRP A 415 -15.42 -12.12 61.54
C TRP A 415 -14.17 -12.04 62.42
N SER A 416 -13.51 -13.18 62.63
CA SER A 416 -12.27 -13.33 63.41
C SER A 416 -11.09 -12.53 62.85
N TYR A 417 -10.03 -12.39 63.65
CA TYR A 417 -8.78 -11.76 63.20
C TYR A 417 -8.19 -12.50 62.00
N GLU A 418 -8.26 -13.83 62.01
CA GLU A 418 -7.83 -14.73 60.95
C GLU A 418 -8.63 -14.53 59.67
N ALA A 419 -9.96 -14.40 59.76
CA ALA A 419 -10.82 -14.10 58.61
C ALA A 419 -10.46 -12.73 58.00
N ASN A 420 -10.20 -11.72 58.83
CA ASN A 420 -9.77 -10.40 58.38
C ASN A 420 -8.39 -10.41 57.70
N GLN A 421 -7.44 -11.22 58.18
CA GLN A 421 -6.13 -11.41 57.54
C GLN A 421 -6.27 -12.06 56.14
N ARG A 422 -7.20 -12.99 55.96
CA ARG A 422 -7.48 -13.59 54.65
C ARG A 422 -8.08 -12.59 53.66
N ILE A 423 -8.93 -11.67 54.13
CA ILE A 423 -9.41 -10.53 53.32
C ILE A 423 -8.25 -9.64 52.87
N LEU A 424 -7.33 -9.27 53.77
CA LEU A 424 -6.15 -8.48 53.41
C LEU A 424 -5.26 -9.19 52.39
N THR A 425 -5.13 -10.51 52.50
CA THR A 425 -4.38 -11.32 51.54
C THR A 425 -5.05 -11.29 50.15
N PHE A 426 -6.38 -11.40 50.09
CA PHE A 426 -7.12 -11.22 48.85
C PHE A 426 -6.89 -9.83 48.25
N LEU A 427 -6.95 -8.77 49.06
CA LEU A 427 -6.76 -7.40 48.60
C LEU A 427 -5.34 -7.15 48.06
N LYS A 428 -4.31 -7.75 48.66
CA LYS A 428 -2.94 -7.73 48.13
C LYS A 428 -2.87 -8.38 46.74
N ALA A 429 -3.51 -9.54 46.56
CA ALA A 429 -3.58 -10.21 45.27
C ALA A 429 -4.35 -9.37 44.23
N ALA A 430 -5.44 -8.72 44.65
CA ALA A 430 -6.21 -7.81 43.81
C ALA A 430 -5.39 -6.60 43.35
N LEU A 431 -4.56 -6.03 44.23
CA LEU A 431 -3.66 -4.94 43.87
C LEU A 431 -2.67 -5.35 42.78
N VAL A 432 -2.05 -6.53 42.91
CA VAL A 432 -1.13 -7.06 41.89
C VAL A 432 -1.85 -7.26 40.55
N PHE A 433 -3.07 -7.80 40.57
CA PHE A 433 -3.88 -7.98 39.38
C PHE A 433 -4.23 -6.65 38.69
N VAL A 434 -4.61 -5.63 39.46
CA VAL A 434 -4.90 -4.29 38.92
C VAL A 434 -3.65 -3.71 38.27
N ILE A 435 -2.51 -3.73 38.97
CA ILE A 435 -1.23 -3.20 38.47
C ILE A 435 -0.85 -3.90 37.15
N GLN A 436 -0.94 -5.22 37.11
CA GLN A 436 -0.66 -6.00 35.90
C GLN A 436 -1.55 -5.59 34.71
N ASN A 437 -2.84 -5.32 34.95
CA ASN A 437 -3.78 -4.93 33.90
C ASN A 437 -3.64 -3.48 33.42
N TYR A 438 -2.96 -2.61 34.17
CA TYR A 438 -2.71 -1.21 33.80
C TYR A 438 -1.34 -0.99 33.14
N LEU A 439 -0.33 -1.82 33.47
CA LEU A 439 1.03 -1.71 32.93
C LEU A 439 1.28 -2.48 31.62
N LEU A 440 0.39 -3.41 31.25
CA LEU A 440 0.44 -4.25 30.04
C LEU A 440 -0.71 -3.92 29.08
#